data_AF-A0A5B7J783-F1
#
_entry.id   AF-A0A5B7J783-F1
#
_cell.length_a   1.000
_cell.length_b   1.000
_cell.length_c   1.000
_cell.angle_alpha   90.00
_cell.angle_beta   90.00
_cell.angle_gamma   90.00
#
_symmetry.space_group_name_H-M   'P 1'
#
loop_
_entity.id
_entity.type
_entity.pdbx_description
1 polymer ?
#
loop_
_entity_poly.entity_id
_entity_poly.type
_entity_poly.pdbx_seq_one_letter_code
_entity_poly.pdbx_strand_id
1 'polypeptide(L)'
;MGYPVIKVERSADGTSAAVSQERFLLVKDDNADDMHDYKWWVPLTYTGQDRPDFSQTQAKVWMKDSEAQVTVTSLPSKDHWVIFNLQQTGYYRVNYDDHNWNLLIQQLLADHRAIATVNRAQIIDDAMNLAKAGQMTYGTALGVYNYLGAETEFVPWAAAIDNLAYLKEMFARTGGKDFLSCNHDLPSSILLQNYLLDILVPLYDSVGFQDRDNDPLLDQYKRQKALSWACQLEHPDCLQNAAASYATWMADPSNNRCVTPDVRKKW
;
A
#
# COMPACT_ATOMS: atom_id res chain seq x y z
N MET A 1 -11.87 -3.96 -21.80
CA MET A 1 -10.88 -2.91 -21.44
C MET A 1 -10.39 -3.14 -20.02
N GLY A 2 -9.10 -2.91 -19.75
CA GLY A 2 -8.46 -3.15 -18.45
C GLY A 2 -6.93 -3.13 -18.59
N TYR A 3 -6.24 -3.61 -17.57
CA TYR A 3 -4.79 -3.80 -17.55
C TYR A 3 -4.44 -5.20 -17.00
N PRO A 4 -3.23 -5.72 -17.27
CA PRO A 4 -2.86 -7.04 -16.79
C PRO A 4 -2.39 -7.04 -15.33
N VAL A 5 -2.60 -8.17 -14.67
CA VAL A 5 -1.75 -8.61 -13.55
C VAL A 5 -0.75 -9.63 -14.10
N ILE A 6 0.51 -9.45 -13.73
CA ILE A 6 1.61 -10.32 -14.09
C ILE A 6 1.87 -11.27 -12.93
N LYS A 7 1.65 -12.56 -13.17
CA LYS A 7 1.94 -13.62 -12.20
C LYS A 7 3.36 -14.12 -12.40
N VAL A 8 4.12 -14.19 -11.32
CA VAL A 8 5.53 -14.62 -11.30
C VAL A 8 5.65 -15.85 -10.43
N GLU A 9 5.79 -17.00 -11.06
CA GLU A 9 5.93 -18.31 -10.41
C GLU A 9 7.38 -18.78 -10.54
N ARG A 10 8.16 -18.72 -9.46
CA ARG A 10 9.59 -19.08 -9.49
C ARG A 10 9.81 -20.59 -9.55
N SER A 11 10.88 -21.01 -10.23
CA SER A 11 11.34 -22.40 -10.22
C SER A 11 11.80 -22.83 -8.82
N ALA A 12 11.87 -24.14 -8.57
CA ALA A 12 12.24 -24.67 -7.25
C ALA A 12 13.63 -24.24 -6.75
N ASP A 13 14.56 -23.96 -7.66
CA ASP A 13 15.88 -23.41 -7.37
C ASP A 13 15.91 -21.87 -7.35
N GLY A 14 14.81 -21.22 -7.75
CA GLY A 14 14.58 -19.78 -7.82
C GLY A 14 15.20 -19.08 -9.03
N THR A 15 16.02 -19.77 -9.82
CA THR A 15 16.88 -19.16 -10.86
C THR A 15 16.13 -18.80 -12.15
N SER A 16 14.87 -19.21 -12.25
CA SER A 16 13.94 -18.85 -13.32
C SER A 16 12.54 -18.62 -12.78
N ALA A 17 11.67 -18.02 -13.60
CA ALA A 17 10.25 -17.90 -13.30
C ALA A 17 9.41 -18.09 -14.56
N ALA A 18 8.28 -18.78 -14.42
CA ALA A 18 7.18 -18.71 -15.37
C ALA A 18 6.42 -17.42 -15.09
N VAL A 19 6.48 -16.49 -16.04
CA VAL A 19 5.83 -15.17 -15.93
C VAL A 19 4.64 -15.16 -16.88
N SER A 20 3.42 -15.04 -16.35
CA SER A 20 2.19 -15.05 -17.14
C SER A 20 1.40 -13.76 -16.96
N GLN A 21 0.53 -13.46 -17.93
CA GLN A 21 -0.37 -12.32 -17.87
C GLN A 21 -1.82 -12.78 -17.87
N GLU A 22 -2.63 -12.09 -17.07
CA GLU A 22 -4.09 -12.19 -17.12
C GLU A 22 -4.70 -10.81 -16.90
N ARG A 23 -5.93 -10.61 -17.36
CA ARG A 23 -6.67 -9.38 -17.07
C ARG A 23 -6.94 -9.26 -15.57
N PHE A 24 -6.52 -8.16 -14.96
CA PHE A 24 -6.85 -7.89 -13.56
C PHE A 24 -8.31 -7.39 -13.45
N LEU A 25 -9.09 -8.02 -12.58
CA LEU A 25 -10.47 -7.65 -12.25
C LEU A 25 -10.63 -7.69 -10.73
N LEU A 26 -11.16 -6.61 -10.15
CA LEU A 26 -11.42 -6.54 -8.71
C LEU A 26 -12.56 -7.48 -8.30
N VAL A 27 -13.58 -7.58 -9.15
CA VAL A 27 -14.69 -8.52 -9.00
C VAL A 27 -14.74 -9.33 -10.28
N LYS A 28 -14.44 -10.62 -10.17
CA LYS A 28 -14.66 -11.58 -11.24
C LYS A 28 -16.09 -12.08 -11.12
N ASP A 29 -16.90 -11.86 -12.14
CA ASP A 29 -18.22 -12.48 -12.23
C ASP A 29 -18.03 -13.86 -12.87
N ASP A 30 -18.24 -14.91 -12.09
CA ASP A 30 -18.10 -16.30 -12.56
C ASP A 30 -19.12 -16.64 -13.67
N ASN A 31 -20.19 -15.85 -13.81
CA ASN A 31 -21.19 -15.99 -14.87
C ASN A 31 -20.93 -15.07 -16.07
N ALA A 32 -19.94 -14.18 -15.99
CA ALA A 32 -19.57 -13.35 -17.12
C ALA A 32 -18.67 -14.17 -18.06
N ASP A 33 -19.22 -14.49 -19.23
CA ASP A 33 -18.45 -15.04 -20.33
C ASP A 33 -17.54 -13.93 -20.88
N ASP A 34 -16.32 -13.81 -20.37
CA ASP A 34 -15.33 -12.88 -20.91
C ASP A 34 -14.81 -13.47 -22.23
N MET A 35 -15.59 -13.28 -23.30
CA MET A 35 -15.33 -13.81 -24.64
C MET A 35 -14.03 -13.28 -25.29
N HIS A 36 -13.30 -12.40 -24.61
CA HIS A 36 -12.10 -11.75 -25.11
C HIS A 36 -10.85 -12.31 -24.44
N ASP A 37 -9.94 -12.84 -25.25
CA ASP A 37 -8.61 -13.25 -24.84
C ASP A 37 -7.69 -12.02 -24.72
N TYR A 38 -7.82 -11.27 -23.62
CA TYR A 38 -7.04 -10.06 -23.39
C TYR A 38 -5.57 -10.37 -23.11
N LYS A 39 -4.71 -9.89 -24.00
CA LYS A 39 -3.25 -9.92 -23.85
C LYS A 39 -2.66 -8.60 -24.28
N TRP A 40 -1.55 -8.23 -23.67
CA TRP A 40 -0.87 -6.96 -23.88
C TRP A 40 0.59 -7.18 -24.22
N TRP A 41 1.18 -6.18 -24.85
CA TRP A 41 2.62 -6.00 -24.87
C TRP A 41 3.07 -5.48 -23.50
N VAL A 42 3.79 -6.30 -22.75
CA VAL A 42 4.23 -5.99 -21.39
C VAL A 42 5.75 -5.85 -21.33
N PRO A 43 6.28 -4.64 -21.05
CA PRO A 43 7.71 -4.43 -20.84
C PRO A 43 8.11 -4.88 -19.43
N LEU A 44 8.61 -6.10 -19.31
CA LEU A 44 9.05 -6.65 -18.03
C LEU A 44 10.40 -6.06 -17.63
N THR A 45 10.42 -5.38 -16.49
CA THR A 45 11.62 -4.96 -15.75
C THR A 45 11.66 -5.72 -14.44
N TYR A 46 12.85 -6.11 -13.98
CA TYR A 46 13.01 -6.83 -12.72
C TYR A 46 14.41 -6.68 -12.12
N THR A 47 14.50 -6.81 -10.81
CA THR A 47 15.74 -6.78 -10.03
C THR A 47 15.68 -7.82 -8.90
N GLY A 48 16.84 -8.29 -8.45
CA GLY A 48 16.94 -9.32 -7.41
C GLY A 48 17.73 -8.84 -6.20
N GLN A 49 17.47 -9.46 -5.05
CA GLN A 49 18.10 -9.08 -3.77
C GLN A 49 19.64 -9.12 -3.78
N ASP A 50 20.25 -10.01 -4.56
CA ASP A 50 21.72 -10.11 -4.67
C ASP A 50 22.38 -8.84 -5.19
N ARG A 51 21.72 -8.16 -6.12
CA ARG A 51 22.21 -6.96 -6.82
C ARG A 51 21.03 -6.04 -7.13
N PRO A 52 20.46 -5.38 -6.11
CA PRO A 52 19.30 -4.54 -6.29
C PRO A 52 19.69 -3.28 -7.08
N ASP A 53 19.12 -3.16 -8.26
CA ASP A 53 19.17 -1.96 -9.10
C ASP A 53 17.76 -1.63 -9.56
N PHE A 54 17.19 -0.59 -8.95
CA PHE A 54 15.87 -0.06 -9.27
C PHE A 54 15.92 1.11 -10.28
N SER A 55 17.11 1.49 -10.74
CA SER A 55 17.27 2.58 -11.72
C SER A 55 17.16 2.10 -13.17
N GLN A 56 17.42 0.80 -13.41
CA GLN A 56 17.34 0.20 -14.73
C GLN A 56 15.89 -0.12 -15.14
N THR A 57 15.16 0.89 -15.61
CA THR A 57 13.76 0.76 -16.03
C THR A 57 13.58 0.42 -17.51
N GLN A 58 14.66 0.12 -18.25
CA GLN A 58 14.54 -0.40 -19.61
C GLN A 58 14.05 -1.86 -19.58
N ALA A 59 13.07 -2.17 -20.43
CA ALA A 59 12.51 -3.52 -20.55
C ALA A 59 13.61 -4.55 -20.81
N LYS A 60 13.75 -5.53 -19.91
CA LYS A 60 14.67 -6.67 -20.05
C LYS A 60 14.06 -7.76 -20.92
N VAL A 61 12.74 -7.93 -20.83
CA VAL A 61 11.96 -8.88 -21.62
C VAL A 61 10.68 -8.18 -22.06
N TRP A 62 10.28 -8.40 -23.31
CA TRP A 62 8.96 -8.00 -23.81
C TRP A 62 8.10 -9.25 -23.92
N MET A 63 7.03 -9.33 -23.14
CA MET A 63 5.98 -10.31 -23.33
C MET A 63 5.00 -9.76 -24.37
N LYS A 64 4.80 -10.47 -25.46
CA LYS A 64 3.96 -10.02 -26.59
C LYS A 64 2.48 -10.23 -26.28
N ASP A 65 1.62 -9.52 -27.00
CA ASP A 65 0.17 -9.74 -26.99
C ASP A 65 -0.26 -11.11 -27.54
N SER A 66 0.62 -11.84 -28.22
CA SER A 66 0.39 -13.24 -28.59
C SER A 66 0.78 -14.24 -27.49
N GLU A 67 1.47 -13.81 -26.44
CA GLU A 67 2.09 -14.67 -25.43
C GLU A 67 1.33 -14.59 -24.10
N ALA A 68 0.72 -15.69 -23.68
CA ALA A 68 0.12 -15.78 -22.35
C ALA A 68 1.17 -15.89 -21.23
N GLN A 69 2.35 -16.41 -21.57
CA GLN A 69 3.43 -16.68 -20.63
C GLN A 69 4.79 -16.62 -21.33
N VAL A 70 5.81 -16.17 -20.60
CA VAL A 70 7.23 -16.26 -20.97
C VAL A 70 8.03 -16.84 -19.80
N THR A 71 9.20 -17.42 -20.11
CA THR A 71 10.14 -17.85 -19.07
C THR A 71 11.23 -16.79 -18.91
N VAL A 72 11.38 -16.27 -17.69
CA VAL A 72 12.48 -15.37 -17.32
C VAL A 72 13.55 -16.20 -16.61
N THR A 73 14.80 -16.10 -17.05
CA THR A 73 15.95 -16.82 -16.48
C THR A 73 16.94 -15.85 -15.84
N SER A 74 17.99 -16.40 -15.21
CA SER A 74 19.03 -15.61 -14.52
C SER A 74 18.47 -14.76 -13.38
N LEU A 75 17.46 -15.29 -12.69
CA LEU A 75 16.93 -14.75 -11.45
C LEU A 75 17.84 -15.13 -10.27
N PRO A 76 17.77 -14.42 -9.14
CA PRO A 76 18.53 -14.78 -7.94
C PRO A 76 18.15 -16.18 -7.42
N SER A 77 18.90 -16.70 -6.45
CA SER A 77 18.58 -18.00 -5.84
C SER A 77 17.20 -17.97 -5.14
N LYS A 78 16.63 -19.15 -4.88
CA LYS A 78 15.36 -19.28 -4.16
C LYS A 78 15.31 -18.54 -2.82
N ASP A 79 16.44 -18.30 -2.17
CA ASP A 79 16.48 -17.68 -0.83
C ASP A 79 16.46 -16.13 -0.89
N HIS A 80 16.43 -15.57 -2.10
CA HIS A 80 16.48 -14.14 -2.37
C HIS A 80 15.27 -13.67 -3.16
N TRP A 81 14.67 -12.54 -2.78
CA TRP A 81 13.49 -12.03 -3.49
C TRP A 81 13.83 -11.51 -4.89
N VAL A 82 12.82 -11.51 -5.76
CA VAL A 82 12.78 -10.76 -7.01
C VAL A 82 11.63 -9.75 -6.98
N ILE A 83 11.86 -8.56 -7.53
CA ILE A 83 10.83 -7.52 -7.74
C ILE A 83 10.73 -7.23 -9.23
N PHE A 84 9.52 -7.27 -9.75
CA PHE A 84 9.19 -6.85 -11.12
C PHE A 84 8.54 -5.46 -11.12
N ASN A 85 8.53 -4.82 -12.29
CA ASN A 85 8.02 -3.47 -12.52
C ASN A 85 8.80 -2.39 -11.76
N LEU A 86 10.08 -2.24 -12.07
CA LEU A 86 10.96 -1.29 -11.41
C LEU A 86 10.42 0.15 -11.58
N GLN A 87 10.35 0.87 -10.45
CA GLN A 87 9.75 2.20 -10.30
C GLN A 87 8.29 2.28 -10.78
N GLN A 88 7.57 1.15 -10.84
CA GLN A 88 6.19 1.08 -11.32
C GLN A 88 5.99 1.75 -12.69
N THR A 89 6.99 1.66 -13.57
CA THR A 89 6.98 2.31 -14.89
C THR A 89 6.05 1.62 -15.89
N GLY A 90 5.78 0.33 -15.69
CA GLY A 90 4.80 -0.44 -16.44
C GLY A 90 3.39 -0.32 -15.85
N TYR A 91 2.39 -0.20 -16.72
CA TYR A 91 0.98 -0.10 -16.32
C TYR A 91 0.36 -1.50 -16.10
N TYR A 92 0.84 -2.19 -15.07
CA TYR A 92 0.40 -3.53 -14.69
C TYR A 92 0.68 -3.79 -13.20
N ARG A 93 -0.09 -4.71 -12.61
CA ARG A 93 0.15 -5.21 -11.24
C ARG A 93 1.05 -6.43 -11.27
N VAL A 94 1.73 -6.71 -10.17
CA VAL A 94 2.54 -7.93 -10.04
C VAL A 94 2.04 -8.79 -8.89
N ASN A 95 1.81 -10.07 -9.17
CA ASN A 95 1.55 -11.08 -8.16
C ASN A 95 2.68 -12.12 -8.19
N TYR A 96 3.25 -12.41 -7.05
CA TYR A 96 4.30 -13.42 -6.91
C TYR A 96 3.74 -14.71 -6.28
N ASP A 97 4.48 -15.80 -6.42
CA ASP A 97 4.27 -16.98 -5.57
C ASP A 97 4.43 -16.63 -4.06
N ASP A 98 3.82 -17.44 -3.20
CA ASP A 98 3.80 -17.23 -1.74
C ASP A 98 5.22 -17.15 -1.14
N HIS A 99 6.17 -17.90 -1.72
CA HIS A 99 7.55 -17.91 -1.24
C HIS A 99 8.23 -16.55 -1.47
N ASN A 100 8.11 -15.98 -2.66
CA ASN A 100 8.65 -14.68 -2.95
C ASN A 100 7.94 -13.55 -2.17
N TRP A 101 6.61 -13.64 -1.98
CA TRP A 101 5.90 -12.71 -1.08
C TRP A 101 6.45 -12.75 0.34
N ASN A 102 6.73 -13.93 0.89
CA ASN A 102 7.32 -14.08 2.21
C ASN A 102 8.72 -13.46 2.30
N LEU A 103 9.56 -13.63 1.27
CA LEU A 103 10.88 -12.98 1.21
C LEU A 103 10.77 -11.45 1.17
N LEU A 104 9.80 -10.91 0.43
CA LEU A 104 9.54 -9.46 0.41
C LEU A 104 9.08 -8.94 1.77
N ILE A 105 8.19 -9.66 2.46
CA ILE A 105 7.73 -9.30 3.81
C ILE A 105 8.92 -9.29 4.79
N GLN A 106 9.78 -10.31 4.73
CA GLN A 106 10.99 -10.38 5.56
C GLN A 106 11.95 -9.22 5.27
N GLN A 107 12.17 -8.88 4.00
CA GLN A 107 13.01 -7.74 3.62
C GLN A 107 12.43 -6.42 4.15
N LEU A 108 11.12 -6.19 4.00
CA LEU A 108 10.46 -4.97 4.45
C LEU A 108 10.57 -4.78 5.98
N LEU A 109 10.41 -5.87 6.74
CA LEU A 109 10.55 -5.85 8.20
C LEU A 109 12.00 -5.64 8.64
N ALA A 110 12.96 -6.27 7.96
CA ALA A 110 14.38 -6.21 8.33
C ALA A 110 15.03 -4.88 7.90
N ASP A 111 14.83 -4.49 6.66
CA ASP A 111 15.34 -3.25 6.05
C ASP A 111 14.53 -2.90 4.81
N HIS A 112 13.43 -2.16 5.00
CA HIS A 112 12.61 -1.69 3.89
C HIS A 112 13.40 -0.79 2.92
N ARG A 113 14.44 -0.07 3.37
CA ARG A 113 15.17 0.89 2.53
C ARG A 113 16.02 0.23 1.45
N ALA A 114 16.24 -1.08 1.54
CA ALA A 114 16.82 -1.87 0.46
C ALA A 114 15.93 -1.91 -0.80
N ILE A 115 14.62 -1.63 -0.67
CA ILE A 115 13.67 -1.54 -1.78
C ILE A 115 13.37 -0.07 -2.05
N ALA A 116 13.43 0.35 -3.33
CA ALA A 116 13.14 1.72 -3.72
C ALA A 116 11.72 2.17 -3.31
N THR A 117 11.58 3.45 -2.92
CA THR A 117 10.36 4.05 -2.39
C THR A 117 9.11 3.76 -3.24
N VAL A 118 9.20 3.94 -4.56
CA VAL A 118 8.07 3.69 -5.47
C VAL A 118 7.72 2.20 -5.53
N ASN A 119 8.71 1.31 -5.52
CA ASN A 119 8.45 -0.13 -5.48
C ASN A 119 7.85 -0.58 -4.16
N ARG A 120 8.19 0.04 -3.02
CA ARG A 120 7.49 -0.23 -1.75
C ARG A 120 6.02 0.17 -1.81
N ALA A 121 5.72 1.33 -2.40
CA ALA A 121 4.35 1.77 -2.63
C ALA A 121 3.59 0.81 -3.56
N GLN A 122 4.25 0.35 -4.63
CA GLN A 122 3.69 -0.67 -5.52
C GLN A 122 3.39 -1.98 -4.79
N ILE A 123 4.33 -2.50 -3.98
CA ILE A 123 4.16 -3.74 -3.22
C ILE A 123 2.95 -3.64 -2.27
N ILE A 124 2.80 -2.51 -1.58
CA ILE A 124 1.65 -2.23 -0.71
C ILE A 124 0.34 -2.22 -1.52
N ASP A 125 0.31 -1.46 -2.62
CA ASP A 125 -0.90 -1.32 -3.44
C ASP A 125 -1.29 -2.63 -4.12
N ASP A 126 -0.34 -3.35 -4.70
CA ASP A 126 -0.55 -4.65 -5.34
C ASP A 126 -1.05 -5.66 -4.31
N ALA A 127 -0.38 -5.82 -3.17
CA ALA A 127 -0.78 -6.79 -2.15
C ALA A 127 -2.25 -6.62 -1.72
N MET A 128 -2.67 -5.38 -1.42
CA MET A 128 -4.04 -5.15 -0.98
C MET A 128 -5.06 -5.32 -2.11
N ASN A 129 -4.77 -4.87 -3.34
CA ASN A 129 -5.71 -5.04 -4.45
C ASN A 129 -5.80 -6.51 -4.92
N LEU A 130 -4.71 -7.27 -4.83
CA LEU A 130 -4.71 -8.73 -5.06
C LEU A 130 -5.55 -9.45 -4.00
N ALA A 131 -5.46 -9.06 -2.74
CA ALA A 131 -6.29 -9.61 -1.67
C ALA A 131 -7.78 -9.28 -1.87
N LYS A 132 -8.11 -8.04 -2.24
CA LYS A 132 -9.50 -7.66 -2.58
C LYS A 132 -10.06 -8.47 -3.75
N ALA A 133 -9.22 -8.77 -4.74
CA ALA A 133 -9.58 -9.58 -5.92
C ALA A 133 -9.55 -11.10 -5.66
N GLY A 134 -9.23 -11.55 -4.44
CA GLY A 134 -9.14 -12.97 -4.11
C GLY A 134 -7.94 -13.70 -4.74
N GLN A 135 -6.95 -12.97 -5.25
CA GLN A 135 -5.73 -13.51 -5.86
C GLN A 135 -4.58 -13.70 -4.85
N MET A 136 -4.82 -13.32 -3.59
CA MET A 136 -3.91 -13.39 -2.46
C MET A 136 -4.75 -13.48 -1.17
N THR A 137 -4.21 -14.07 -0.10
CA THR A 137 -4.86 -14.03 1.21
C THR A 137 -4.67 -12.68 1.91
N TYR A 138 -5.67 -12.20 2.67
CA TYR A 138 -5.50 -11.02 3.51
C TYR A 138 -4.37 -11.19 4.56
N GLY A 139 -4.05 -12.43 4.97
CA GLY A 139 -2.92 -12.69 5.86
C GLY A 139 -1.59 -12.27 5.25
N THR A 140 -1.34 -12.65 3.99
CA THR A 140 -0.14 -12.23 3.23
C THR A 140 -0.14 -10.72 3.01
N ALA A 141 -1.28 -10.15 2.58
CA ALA A 141 -1.38 -8.71 2.33
C ALA A 141 -1.14 -7.88 3.60
N LEU A 142 -1.75 -8.24 4.73
CA LEU A 142 -1.50 -7.54 6.01
C LEU A 142 -0.09 -7.81 6.54
N GLY A 143 0.52 -8.95 6.21
CA GLY A 143 1.94 -9.21 6.45
C GLY A 143 2.85 -8.16 5.82
N VAL A 144 2.52 -7.70 4.60
CA VAL A 144 3.22 -6.57 3.94
C VAL A 144 3.02 -5.27 4.70
N TYR A 145 1.88 -5.05 5.36
CA TYR A 145 1.62 -3.78 6.05
C TYR A 145 2.34 -3.67 7.40
N ASN A 146 2.82 -4.79 7.96
CA ASN A 146 3.43 -4.81 9.29
C ASN A 146 4.72 -3.98 9.42
N TYR A 147 5.43 -3.69 8.33
CA TYR A 147 6.62 -2.82 8.39
C TYR A 147 6.28 -1.32 8.45
N LEU A 148 5.03 -0.92 8.19
CA LEU A 148 4.66 0.49 8.01
C LEU A 148 4.99 1.35 9.23
N GLY A 149 5.00 0.80 10.45
CA GLY A 149 5.43 1.52 11.64
C GLY A 149 6.89 2.04 11.56
N ALA A 150 7.73 1.47 10.70
CA ALA A 150 9.09 1.92 10.43
C ALA A 150 9.22 2.79 9.15
N GLU A 151 8.15 2.92 8.35
CA GLU A 151 8.14 3.68 7.11
C GLU A 151 8.01 5.19 7.38
N THR A 152 8.78 5.99 6.65
CA THR A 152 8.86 7.45 6.86
C THR A 152 8.59 8.26 5.60
N GLU A 153 8.65 7.63 4.43
CA GLU A 153 8.45 8.28 3.15
C GLU A 153 6.96 8.38 2.80
N PHE A 154 6.59 9.48 2.13
CA PHE A 154 5.19 9.79 1.84
C PHE A 154 4.54 8.80 0.86
N VAL A 155 5.25 8.38 -0.19
CA VAL A 155 4.66 7.61 -1.30
C VAL A 155 4.14 6.23 -0.85
N PRO A 156 4.89 5.42 -0.08
CA PRO A 156 4.38 4.15 0.47
C PRO A 156 3.22 4.38 1.44
N TRP A 157 3.28 5.42 2.27
CA TRP A 157 2.19 5.77 3.18
C TRP A 157 0.92 6.19 2.48
N ALA A 158 1.03 6.95 1.38
CA ALA A 158 -0.12 7.32 0.56
C ALA A 158 -0.80 6.06 -0.02
N ALA A 159 -0.03 5.14 -0.60
CA ALA A 159 -0.55 3.86 -1.09
C ALA A 159 -1.20 3.01 0.01
N ALA A 160 -0.60 2.97 1.21
CA ALA A 160 -1.13 2.24 2.35
C ALA A 160 -2.47 2.82 2.80
N ILE A 161 -2.53 4.13 3.05
CA ILE A 161 -3.71 4.83 3.57
C ILE A 161 -4.90 4.72 2.62
N ASP A 162 -4.67 4.90 1.32
CA ASP A 162 -5.75 4.85 0.33
C ASP A 162 -6.37 3.44 0.28
N ASN A 163 -5.55 2.40 0.48
CA ASN A 163 -6.00 1.01 0.57
C ASN A 163 -6.68 0.66 1.91
N LEU A 164 -6.19 1.20 3.02
CA LEU A 164 -6.82 1.03 4.34
C LEU A 164 -8.19 1.71 4.42
N ALA A 165 -8.39 2.82 3.71
CA ALA A 165 -9.67 3.52 3.66
C ALA A 165 -10.80 2.60 3.16
N TYR A 166 -10.52 1.80 2.12
CA TYR A 166 -11.44 0.79 1.62
C TYR A 166 -11.77 -0.27 2.68
N LEU A 167 -10.76 -0.80 3.38
CA LEU A 167 -10.99 -1.79 4.43
C LEU A 167 -11.86 -1.21 5.54
N LYS A 168 -11.51 -0.03 6.05
CA LYS A 168 -12.29 0.69 7.04
C LYS A 168 -13.75 0.85 6.62
N GLU A 169 -14.00 1.26 5.38
CA GLU A 169 -15.36 1.44 4.86
C GLU A 169 -16.12 0.10 4.76
N MET A 170 -15.46 -0.96 4.31
CA MET A 170 -16.06 -2.30 4.22
C MET A 170 -16.43 -2.85 5.61
N PHE A 171 -15.54 -2.72 6.60
CA PHE A 171 -15.80 -3.11 7.98
C PHE A 171 -16.96 -2.32 8.60
N ALA A 172 -17.05 -1.01 8.32
CA ALA A 172 -18.15 -0.18 8.79
C ALA A 172 -19.52 -0.61 8.23
N ARG A 173 -19.56 -1.09 6.98
CA ARG A 173 -20.79 -1.46 6.27
C ARG A 173 -21.31 -2.87 6.61
N THR A 174 -20.46 -3.84 6.94
CA THR A 174 -20.83 -5.26 7.14
C THR A 174 -21.32 -5.61 8.54
N GLY A 175 -21.59 -4.62 9.40
CA GLY A 175 -22.05 -4.81 10.78
C GLY A 175 -21.17 -4.14 11.82
N GLY A 176 -19.97 -3.67 11.43
CA GLY A 176 -19.13 -2.79 12.23
C GLY A 176 -19.62 -1.34 12.27
N LYS A 177 -20.92 -1.12 12.50
CA LYS A 177 -21.48 0.23 12.69
C LYS A 177 -20.78 0.98 13.85
N ASP A 178 -20.12 0.21 14.71
CA ASP A 178 -19.33 0.63 15.85
C ASP A 178 -17.83 0.87 15.59
N PHE A 179 -17.33 0.67 14.36
CA PHE A 179 -15.94 1.05 14.05
C PHE A 179 -15.70 2.56 14.15
N LEU A 180 -16.76 3.37 14.02
CA LEU A 180 -16.75 4.83 14.14
C LEU A 180 -17.69 5.34 15.24
N SER A 181 -18.35 4.44 15.97
CA SER A 181 -19.27 4.80 17.06
C SER A 181 -18.54 4.60 18.38
N CYS A 182 -18.77 5.52 19.33
CA CYS A 182 -18.21 5.48 20.68
C CYS A 182 -18.67 4.25 21.50
N ASN A 183 -19.48 3.36 20.92
CA ASN A 183 -19.91 2.09 21.51
C ASN A 183 -19.16 0.94 20.82
N HIS A 184 -17.99 0.57 21.30
CA HIS A 184 -17.20 -0.56 20.79
C HIS A 184 -17.84 -1.93 21.12
N ASP A 185 -19.03 -2.23 20.61
CA ASP A 185 -19.74 -3.46 20.98
C ASP A 185 -19.22 -4.71 20.23
N LEU A 186 -18.32 -4.54 19.24
CA LEU A 186 -17.76 -5.64 18.43
C LEU A 186 -16.25 -5.84 18.62
N PRO A 187 -15.79 -7.01 19.11
CA PRO A 187 -14.38 -7.34 19.32
C PRO A 187 -13.48 -7.22 18.08
N SER A 188 -14.03 -7.38 16.87
CA SER A 188 -13.25 -7.27 15.63
C SER A 188 -12.93 -5.83 15.25
N SER A 189 -13.79 -4.87 15.60
CA SER A 189 -13.59 -3.44 15.32
C SER A 189 -12.44 -2.86 16.13
N ILE A 190 -12.36 -3.22 17.42
CA ILE A 190 -11.30 -2.80 18.33
C ILE A 190 -9.94 -3.43 17.97
N LEU A 191 -9.92 -4.69 17.51
CA LEU A 191 -8.69 -5.32 17.03
C LEU A 191 -8.13 -4.62 15.80
N LEU A 192 -8.99 -4.28 14.83
CA LEU A 192 -8.58 -3.52 13.65
C LEU A 192 -8.13 -2.11 14.03
N GLN A 193 -8.84 -1.41 14.91
CA GLN A 193 -8.44 -0.08 15.37
C GLN A 193 -7.08 -0.09 16.07
N ASN A 194 -6.85 -1.05 16.99
CA ASN A 194 -5.56 -1.20 17.67
C ASN A 194 -4.44 -1.49 16.67
N TYR A 195 -4.65 -2.42 15.75
CA TYR A 195 -3.70 -2.70 14.67
C TYR A 195 -3.37 -1.45 13.84
N LEU A 196 -4.39 -0.68 13.46
CA LEU A 196 -4.21 0.55 12.69
C LEU A 196 -3.47 1.62 13.49
N LEU A 197 -3.77 1.77 14.79
CA LEU A 197 -3.05 2.68 15.67
C LEU A 197 -1.57 2.28 15.81
N ASP A 198 -1.28 1.00 15.98
CA ASP A 198 0.10 0.50 16.11
C ASP A 198 0.97 0.88 14.90
N ILE A 199 0.40 0.85 13.69
CA ILE A 199 1.13 1.26 12.48
C ILE A 199 1.11 2.78 12.25
N LEU A 200 0.04 3.50 12.61
CA LEU A 200 -0.14 4.92 12.29
C LEU A 200 0.41 5.89 13.34
N VAL A 201 0.51 5.48 14.61
CA VAL A 201 1.06 6.34 15.68
C VAL A 201 2.52 6.74 15.37
N PRO A 202 3.42 5.83 14.94
CA PRO A 202 4.76 6.23 14.52
C PRO A 202 4.78 7.28 13.41
N LEU A 203 3.84 7.18 12.45
CA LEU A 203 3.68 8.18 11.40
C LEU A 203 3.24 9.53 11.99
N TYR A 204 2.22 9.52 12.85
CA TYR A 204 1.72 10.71 13.55
C TYR A 204 2.84 11.40 14.35
N ASP A 205 3.61 10.65 15.12
CA ASP A 205 4.70 11.17 15.94
C ASP A 205 5.81 11.79 15.07
N SER A 206 6.07 11.24 13.88
CA SER A 206 7.10 11.76 12.97
C SER A 206 6.79 13.17 12.45
N VAL A 207 5.52 13.48 12.21
CA VAL A 207 5.06 14.75 11.61
C VAL A 207 4.54 15.75 12.65
N GLY A 208 4.04 15.26 13.78
CA GLY A 208 3.42 16.05 14.84
C GLY A 208 2.11 16.72 14.42
N PHE A 209 1.40 17.28 15.40
CA PHE A 209 0.12 17.99 15.19
C PHE A 209 0.27 19.35 14.52
N GLN A 210 1.28 20.12 14.93
CA GLN A 210 1.48 21.50 14.47
C GLN A 210 2.28 21.53 13.18
N ASP A 211 1.93 22.45 12.29
CA ASP A 211 2.76 22.73 11.11
C ASP A 211 4.08 23.35 11.49
N ARG A 212 5.12 23.06 10.70
CA ARG A 212 6.44 23.66 10.83
C ARG A 212 6.67 24.52 9.58
N ASP A 213 7.14 25.75 9.77
CA ASP A 213 7.26 26.76 8.70
C ASP A 213 8.10 26.30 7.49
N ASN A 214 8.98 25.32 7.67
CA ASN A 214 9.90 24.81 6.65
C ASN A 214 9.68 23.33 6.29
N ASP A 215 8.50 22.78 6.56
CA ASP A 215 8.24 21.39 6.16
C ASP A 215 8.28 21.23 4.65
N PRO A 216 8.99 20.21 4.13
CA PRO A 216 8.88 19.79 2.74
C PRO A 216 7.42 19.51 2.37
N LEU A 217 7.04 19.80 1.12
CA LEU A 217 5.66 19.60 0.64
C LEU A 217 5.12 18.18 0.90
N LEU A 218 5.97 17.15 0.75
CA LEU A 218 5.56 15.77 1.02
C LEU A 218 5.32 15.50 2.51
N ASP A 219 6.02 16.19 3.40
CA ASP A 219 5.80 16.08 4.84
C ASP A 219 4.51 16.81 5.26
N GLN A 220 4.14 17.91 4.59
CA GLN A 220 2.83 18.54 4.77
C GLN A 220 1.70 17.57 4.40
N TYR A 221 1.76 16.93 3.22
CA TYR A 221 0.77 15.91 2.83
C TYR A 221 0.77 14.69 3.76
N LYS A 222 1.94 14.28 4.23
CA LYS A 222 2.09 13.20 5.20
C LYS A 222 1.38 13.56 6.52
N ARG A 223 1.57 14.79 7.02
CA ARG A 223 0.87 15.31 8.21
C ARG A 223 -0.64 15.29 8.02
N GLN A 224 -1.15 15.86 6.93
CA GLN A 224 -2.59 15.88 6.66
C GLN A 224 -3.20 14.47 6.76
N LYS A 225 -2.55 13.48 6.13
CA LYS A 225 -2.99 12.08 6.19
C LYS A 225 -2.87 11.50 7.61
N ALA A 226 -1.75 11.70 8.28
CA ALA A 226 -1.51 11.18 9.64
C ALA A 226 -2.51 11.73 10.66
N LEU A 227 -2.73 13.05 10.69
CA LEU A 227 -3.69 13.69 11.60
C LEU A 227 -5.12 13.24 11.32
N SER A 228 -5.51 13.20 10.05
CA SER A 228 -6.84 12.76 9.64
C SER A 228 -7.13 11.33 10.12
N TRP A 229 -6.15 10.43 10.04
CA TRP A 229 -6.31 9.06 10.50
C TRP A 229 -6.21 8.91 12.01
N ALA A 230 -5.21 9.51 12.66
CA ALA A 230 -5.01 9.43 14.10
C ALA A 230 -6.24 9.95 14.87
N CYS A 231 -6.78 11.11 14.47
CA CYS A 231 -8.00 11.64 15.10
C CYS A 231 -9.23 10.78 14.83
N GLN A 232 -9.35 10.18 13.62
CA GLN A 232 -10.45 9.25 13.31
C GLN A 232 -10.37 7.91 14.05
N LEU A 233 -9.17 7.53 14.50
CA LEU A 233 -8.93 6.34 15.32
C LEU A 233 -8.89 6.68 16.81
N GLU A 234 -9.33 7.87 17.19
CA GLU A 234 -9.43 8.35 18.58
C GLU A 234 -8.09 8.42 19.32
N HIS A 235 -6.99 8.70 18.60
CA HIS A 235 -5.68 8.91 19.21
C HIS A 235 -5.75 10.09 20.21
N PRO A 236 -5.46 9.88 21.51
CA PRO A 236 -5.71 10.88 22.55
C PRO A 236 -5.03 12.23 22.31
N ASP A 237 -3.77 12.22 21.89
CA ASP A 237 -3.01 13.46 21.62
C ASP A 237 -3.61 14.24 20.44
N CYS A 238 -4.06 13.53 19.39
CA CYS A 238 -4.71 14.16 18.24
C CYS A 238 -6.02 14.85 18.65
N LEU A 239 -6.86 14.17 19.44
CA LEU A 239 -8.14 14.70 19.90
C LEU A 239 -7.97 15.91 20.83
N GLN A 240 -7.03 15.84 21.77
CA GLN A 240 -6.73 16.93 22.69
C GLN A 240 -6.25 18.17 21.95
N ASN A 241 -5.29 18.01 21.03
CA ASN A 241 -4.77 19.11 20.24
C ASN A 241 -5.82 19.69 19.28
N ALA A 242 -6.66 18.85 18.67
CA ALA A 242 -7.77 19.30 17.81
C ALA A 242 -8.81 20.11 18.60
N ALA A 243 -9.22 19.63 19.78
CA ALA A 243 -10.16 20.33 20.64
C ALA A 243 -9.61 21.68 21.13
N ALA A 244 -8.34 21.72 21.55
CA ALA A 244 -7.67 22.95 21.97
C ALA A 244 -7.55 23.97 20.83
N SER A 245 -7.19 23.51 19.63
CA SER A 245 -7.09 24.35 18.43
C SER A 245 -8.46 24.91 18.03
N TYR A 246 -9.51 24.09 18.08
CA TYR A 246 -10.88 24.53 17.83
C TYR A 246 -11.38 25.54 18.87
N ALA A 247 -11.12 25.31 20.16
CA ALA A 247 -11.48 26.24 21.22
C ALA A 247 -10.79 27.60 21.06
N THR A 248 -9.52 27.59 20.66
CA THR A 248 -8.75 28.82 20.38
C THR A 248 -9.35 29.60 19.21
N TRP A 249 -9.71 28.91 18.12
CA TRP A 249 -10.39 29.55 16.99
C TRP A 249 -11.78 30.08 17.35
N MET A 250 -12.55 29.37 18.17
CA MET A 250 -13.87 29.83 18.64
C MET A 250 -13.79 31.11 19.48
N ALA A 251 -12.68 31.34 20.19
CA ALA A 251 -12.45 32.55 20.95
C ALA A 251 -12.14 33.78 20.08
N ASP A 252 -11.56 33.57 18.89
CA ASP A 252 -11.34 34.62 17.88
C ASP A 252 -11.53 34.06 16.45
N PRO A 253 -12.79 33.98 15.97
CA PRO A 253 -13.08 33.38 14.67
C PRO A 253 -12.48 34.16 13.48
N SER A 254 -12.09 35.42 13.70
CA SER A 254 -11.47 36.28 12.69
C SER A 254 -10.00 35.95 12.46
N ASN A 255 -9.36 35.28 13.43
CA ASN A 255 -7.96 34.91 13.38
C ASN A 255 -7.75 33.59 12.61
N ASN A 256 -7.56 33.73 11.31
CA ASN A 256 -7.26 32.61 10.42
C ASN A 256 -5.84 32.00 10.62
N ARG A 257 -5.03 32.46 11.57
CA ARG A 257 -3.72 31.85 11.87
C ARG A 257 -3.79 30.77 12.97
N CYS A 258 -4.87 30.70 13.73
CA CYS A 258 -5.01 29.77 14.86
C CYS A 258 -5.16 28.30 14.44
N VAL A 259 -5.61 28.04 13.21
CA VAL A 259 -5.80 26.70 12.65
C VAL A 259 -5.23 26.72 11.25
N THR A 260 -4.19 25.95 10.99
CA THR A 260 -3.55 25.96 9.68
C THR A 260 -4.45 25.30 8.63
N PRO A 261 -4.35 25.69 7.34
CA PRO A 261 -5.17 25.10 6.29
C PRO A 261 -5.07 23.56 6.22
N ASP A 262 -3.90 23.01 6.53
CA ASP A 262 -3.61 21.58 6.47
C ASP A 262 -4.38 20.76 7.51
N VAL A 263 -4.75 21.37 8.65
CA VAL A 263 -5.58 20.73 9.68
C VAL A 263 -7.06 21.11 9.57
N ARG A 264 -7.44 22.04 8.68
CA ARG A 264 -8.84 22.37 8.37
C ARG A 264 -9.41 21.36 7.39
N LYS A 265 -10.06 20.32 7.89
CA LYS A 265 -10.93 19.50 7.04
C LYS A 265 -12.08 20.38 6.54
N LYS A 266 -12.25 20.52 5.23
CA LYS A 266 -13.50 21.02 4.66
C LYS A 266 -14.57 19.97 4.96
N TRP A 267 -15.41 20.26 5.95
CA TRP A 267 -16.61 19.49 6.28
C TRP A 267 -17.62 19.54 5.13
#